data_AF-A0AAN9UND2-F1
#
_entry.id   AF-A0AAN9UND2-F1
#
_cell.length_a   1.000
_cell.length_b   1.000
_cell.length_c   1.000
_cell.angle_alpha   90.00
_cell.angle_beta   90.00
_cell.angle_gamma   90.00
#
_symmetry.space_group_name_H-M   'P 1'
#
loop_
_entity.id
_entity.type
_entity.pdbx_description
1 polymer ?
#
loop_
_entity_poly.entity_id
_entity_poly.type
_entity_poly.pdbx_seq_one_letter_code
_entity_poly.pdbx_strand_id
1 'polypeptide(L)'
;MPQRGVPGSNAASGPSNLFRAASLAQGSPSGERDSACVYDSSAYFIREPYSGREVLMFGDVEPDSISLSPRNLVIWQEAAPRIASGNLAAIFIECSYDDSQSVDRLFGHLTPRFLIEELKVLAAEVDTVRQTPPPKPEATKKRKRDTEDEGGAIRVASRPNLDEAPISPKSTRPPLRPRSASVISDYGFDTPYNSTPAAELSVKELDRATTSTTMTELHSTNNTLRNLKVVVIHVKEKLDGGPPAGEKILEELLEHEEEAQLGCEFVISRSGQSFTF
;
A
#
# COMPACT_ATOMS: atom_id res chain seq x y z
N MET A 1 20.25 82.77 -20.20
CA MET A 1 19.24 82.98 -19.14
C MET A 1 17.86 82.82 -19.76
N PRO A 2 16.87 82.19 -19.11
CA PRO A 2 16.89 80.87 -18.44
C PRO A 2 15.80 79.94 -19.08
N GLN A 3 15.54 78.67 -18.71
CA GLN A 3 16.10 77.81 -17.65
C GLN A 3 16.20 76.32 -18.08
N ARG A 4 15.46 75.38 -17.46
CA ARG A 4 15.42 73.91 -17.62
C ARG A 4 14.10 73.40 -17.02
N GLY A 5 13.53 72.29 -17.49
CA GLY A 5 12.35 71.67 -16.85
C GLY A 5 12.20 70.19 -17.23
N VAL A 6 12.16 69.30 -16.23
CA VAL A 6 12.04 67.84 -16.39
C VAL A 6 10.80 67.37 -15.62
N PRO A 7 9.92 66.52 -16.19
CA PRO A 7 8.91 65.80 -15.41
C PRO A 7 9.54 64.55 -14.78
N GLY A 8 9.61 64.50 -13.45
CA GLY A 8 10.13 63.35 -12.72
C GLY A 8 9.10 62.21 -12.58
N SER A 9 9.58 60.97 -12.55
CA SER A 9 8.79 59.79 -12.20
C SER A 9 8.44 59.81 -10.71
N ASN A 10 7.15 59.72 -10.37
CA ASN A 10 6.68 59.43 -9.01
C ASN A 10 6.03 58.05 -8.97
N ALA A 11 6.81 57.03 -8.60
CA ALA A 11 6.27 55.72 -8.22
C ALA A 11 5.82 55.79 -6.75
N ALA A 12 4.51 55.67 -6.52
CA ALA A 12 3.97 55.67 -5.17
C ALA A 12 4.35 54.36 -4.45
N SER A 13 5.27 54.45 -3.47
CA SER A 13 5.69 53.33 -2.65
C SER A 13 4.76 53.17 -1.44
N GLY A 14 3.90 52.15 -1.47
CA GLY A 14 3.09 51.72 -0.32
C GLY A 14 3.79 50.60 0.47
N PRO A 15 3.87 50.65 1.81
CA PRO A 15 4.57 49.63 2.59
C PRO A 15 3.70 48.39 2.80
N SER A 16 4.09 47.26 2.20
CA SER A 16 3.53 45.94 2.46
C SER A 16 4.08 45.34 3.77
N ASN A 17 3.59 45.85 4.91
CA ASN A 17 3.86 45.27 6.23
C ASN A 17 3.12 43.93 6.40
N LEU A 18 3.74 42.83 5.95
CA LEU A 18 3.43 41.48 6.40
C LEU A 18 4.71 40.81 6.92
N PHE A 19 5.14 41.26 8.11
CA PHE A 19 6.20 40.60 8.87
C PHE A 19 5.74 39.20 9.31
N ARG A 20 6.22 38.17 8.60
CA ARG A 20 6.22 36.81 9.13
C ARG A 20 7.24 36.78 10.27
N ALA A 21 6.77 36.66 11.51
CA ALA A 21 7.62 36.62 12.69
C ALA A 21 8.45 35.33 12.74
N ALA A 22 9.62 35.34 12.11
CA ALA A 22 10.65 34.34 12.34
C ALA A 22 11.26 34.60 13.72
N SER A 23 11.04 33.66 14.64
CA SER A 23 11.69 33.65 15.95
C SER A 23 13.20 33.48 15.78
N LEU A 24 13.96 34.56 15.97
CA LEU A 24 15.42 34.53 16.04
C LEU A 24 15.85 33.89 17.36
N ALA A 25 15.94 32.56 17.38
CA ALA A 25 16.72 31.82 18.37
C ALA A 25 18.12 31.54 17.81
N GLN A 26 19.14 32.18 18.38
CA GLN A 26 20.53 31.87 18.05
C GLN A 26 20.90 30.48 18.58
N GLY A 27 21.40 29.59 17.72
CA GLY A 27 21.86 28.27 18.15
C GLY A 27 22.45 27.40 17.04
N SER A 28 23.77 27.48 16.87
CA SER A 28 24.69 26.47 16.26
C SER A 28 24.44 26.00 14.81
N PRO A 29 25.49 25.89 13.96
CA PRO A 29 25.40 25.23 12.67
C PRO A 29 25.48 23.70 12.83
N SER A 30 24.47 23.08 13.44
CA SER A 30 24.24 21.65 13.28
C SER A 30 23.48 21.45 11.98
N GLY A 31 24.11 20.82 10.99
CA GLY A 31 23.56 20.69 9.64
C GLY A 31 22.10 20.25 9.65
N GLU A 32 21.25 21.06 9.04
CA GLU A 32 19.85 20.74 8.78
C GLU A 32 19.84 19.48 7.92
N ARG A 33 19.56 18.34 8.56
CA ARG A 33 19.12 17.16 7.82
C ARG A 33 17.76 17.53 7.27
N ASP A 34 17.66 17.67 5.95
CA ASP A 34 16.38 17.78 5.25
C ASP A 34 15.43 16.75 5.86
N SER A 35 14.41 17.24 6.57
CA SER A 35 13.42 16.39 7.18
C SER A 35 12.55 15.89 6.04
N ALA A 36 12.88 14.71 5.52
CA ALA A 36 12.16 14.10 4.41
C ALA A 36 10.65 14.13 4.69
N CYS A 37 9.91 14.89 3.89
CA CYS A 37 8.49 15.11 4.13
C CYS A 37 7.71 13.91 3.58
N VAL A 38 7.14 13.13 4.49
CA VAL A 38 6.11 12.16 4.14
C VAL A 38 4.79 12.93 4.01
N TYR A 39 4.15 12.83 2.85
CA TYR A 39 2.80 13.35 2.64
C TYR A 39 1.77 12.24 2.87
N ASP A 40 0.59 12.61 3.35
CA ASP A 40 -0.50 11.66 3.60
C ASP A 40 -1.58 11.83 2.52
N SER A 41 -1.87 10.73 1.83
CA SER A 41 -2.95 10.62 0.83
C SER A 41 -4.13 9.83 1.40
N SER A 42 -5.07 9.42 0.56
CA SER A 42 -6.26 8.65 0.96
C SER A 42 -6.67 7.65 -0.11
N ALA A 43 -7.25 6.54 0.33
CA ALA A 43 -7.92 5.57 -0.54
C ALA A 43 -9.30 5.23 0.03
N TYR A 44 -10.28 5.02 -0.85
CA TYR A 44 -11.69 4.80 -0.48
C TYR A 44 -12.27 3.59 -1.21
N PHE A 45 -12.87 2.68 -0.45
CA PHE A 45 -13.80 1.69 -1.00
C PHE A 45 -15.19 2.32 -1.13
N ILE A 46 -15.71 2.40 -2.36
CA ILE A 46 -17.06 2.88 -2.65
C ILE A 46 -17.91 1.66 -3.02
N ARG A 47 -18.90 1.35 -2.17
CA ARG A 47 -19.74 0.16 -2.28
C ARG A 47 -21.20 0.51 -2.54
N GLU A 48 -21.80 -0.15 -3.53
CA GLU A 48 -23.24 -0.14 -3.70
C GLU A 48 -23.91 -1.04 -2.64
N PRO A 49 -24.87 -0.55 -1.84
CA PRO A 49 -25.43 -1.32 -0.72
C PRO A 49 -26.26 -2.54 -1.14
N TYR A 50 -26.81 -2.58 -2.36
CA TYR A 50 -27.75 -3.62 -2.79
C TYR A 50 -27.07 -4.85 -3.40
N SER A 51 -26.25 -4.68 -4.44
CA SER A 51 -25.47 -5.78 -5.03
C SER A 51 -24.24 -6.13 -4.19
N GLY A 52 -23.74 -5.19 -3.38
CA GLY A 52 -22.44 -5.31 -2.72
C GLY A 52 -21.25 -5.19 -3.67
N ARG A 53 -21.46 -4.79 -4.94
CA ARG A 53 -20.38 -4.39 -5.84
C ARG A 53 -19.68 -3.15 -5.31
N GLU A 54 -18.38 -3.08 -5.52
CA GLU A 54 -17.57 -1.97 -5.05
C GLU A 54 -16.37 -1.68 -5.96
N VAL A 55 -15.86 -0.46 -5.82
CA VAL A 55 -14.64 0.02 -6.46
C VAL A 55 -13.71 0.61 -5.40
N LEU A 56 -12.41 0.52 -5.62
CA LEU A 56 -11.38 1.13 -4.79
C LEU A 56 -10.84 2.35 -5.53
N MET A 57 -10.81 3.52 -4.89
CA MET A 57 -10.28 4.75 -5.49
C MET A 57 -9.13 5.31 -4.65
N PHE A 58 -7.97 5.47 -5.25
CA PHE A 58 -6.80 6.12 -4.67
C PHE A 58 -6.77 7.62 -5.01
N GLY A 59 -6.20 8.43 -4.12
CA GLY A 59 -5.56 9.69 -4.49
C GLY A 59 -4.14 9.47 -5.01
N ASP A 60 -3.28 10.48 -4.87
CA ASP A 60 -1.84 10.37 -5.20
C ASP A 60 -1.20 9.22 -4.40
N VAL A 61 -0.33 8.43 -5.03
CA VAL A 61 0.27 7.23 -4.41
C VAL A 61 1.68 6.95 -4.91
N GLU A 62 2.57 6.69 -3.95
CA GLU A 62 3.96 6.24 -4.15
C GLU A 62 4.03 4.71 -3.95
N PRO A 63 4.87 3.97 -4.69
CA PRO A 63 5.02 2.53 -4.48
C PRO A 63 5.75 2.22 -3.17
N ASP A 64 5.31 1.17 -2.47
CA ASP A 64 5.88 0.75 -1.18
C ASP A 64 7.36 0.33 -1.33
N SER A 65 7.81 -0.05 -2.54
CA SER A 65 9.20 -0.44 -2.83
C SER A 65 10.21 0.72 -2.79
N ILE A 66 9.77 1.98 -2.89
CA ILE A 66 10.64 3.17 -2.79
C ILE A 66 10.25 4.11 -1.64
N SER A 67 9.05 3.95 -1.06
CA SER A 67 8.54 4.90 -0.09
C SER A 67 9.29 4.89 1.23
N LEU A 68 9.41 6.07 1.84
CA LEU A 68 9.96 6.23 3.20
C LEU A 68 8.99 5.77 4.30
N SER A 69 7.72 5.57 3.95
CA SER A 69 6.66 5.10 4.85
C SER A 69 5.68 4.22 4.07
N PRO A 70 6.07 3.00 3.70
CA PRO A 70 5.23 2.07 2.95
C PRO A 70 3.95 1.74 3.72
N ARG A 71 2.81 1.82 3.03
CA ARG A 71 1.45 1.76 3.59
C ARG A 71 0.44 1.09 2.65
N ASN A 72 0.77 0.83 1.39
CA ASN A 72 -0.16 0.28 0.40
C ASN A 72 -0.55 -1.18 0.72
N LEU A 73 0.38 -1.97 1.28
CA LEU A 73 0.11 -3.35 1.71
C LEU A 73 -1.16 -3.51 2.57
N VAL A 74 -1.44 -2.56 3.47
CA VAL A 74 -2.64 -2.60 4.33
C VAL A 74 -3.92 -2.42 3.51
N ILE A 75 -3.87 -1.62 2.44
CA ILE A 75 -4.98 -1.43 1.50
C ILE A 75 -5.17 -2.70 0.67
N TRP A 76 -4.07 -3.35 0.25
CA TRP A 76 -4.11 -4.62 -0.48
C TRP A 76 -4.68 -5.77 0.35
N GLN A 77 -4.35 -5.85 1.64
CA GLN A 77 -4.93 -6.81 2.58
C GLN A 77 -6.44 -6.62 2.77
N GLU A 78 -6.93 -5.38 2.76
CA GLU A 78 -8.37 -5.08 2.81
C GLU A 78 -9.07 -5.33 1.45
N ALA A 79 -8.38 -5.12 0.33
CA ALA A 79 -8.89 -5.37 -1.03
C ALA A 79 -8.97 -6.87 -1.37
N ALA A 80 -8.00 -7.66 -0.90
CA ALA A 80 -7.84 -9.08 -1.22
C ALA A 80 -9.12 -9.94 -1.00
N PRO A 81 -9.81 -9.91 0.16
CA PRO A 81 -11.03 -10.68 0.35
C PRO A 81 -12.18 -10.23 -0.56
N ARG A 82 -12.20 -8.95 -0.96
CA ARG A 82 -13.23 -8.35 -1.81
C ARG A 82 -13.05 -8.76 -3.28
N ILE A 83 -11.81 -8.96 -3.71
CA ILE A 83 -11.47 -9.55 -5.02
C ILE A 83 -11.73 -11.07 -4.98
N ALA A 84 -11.33 -11.76 -3.90
CA ALA A 84 -11.54 -13.19 -3.75
C ALA A 84 -13.02 -13.59 -3.79
N SER A 85 -13.92 -12.74 -3.26
CA SER A 85 -15.38 -12.93 -3.32
C SER A 85 -16.03 -12.42 -4.63
N GLY A 86 -15.29 -11.69 -5.49
CA GLY A 86 -15.80 -11.09 -6.72
C GLY A 86 -16.63 -9.81 -6.52
N ASN A 87 -16.53 -9.17 -5.35
CA ASN A 87 -17.23 -7.93 -5.01
C ASN A 87 -16.53 -6.68 -5.57
N LEU A 88 -15.20 -6.61 -5.44
CA LEU A 88 -14.40 -5.52 -5.99
C LEU A 88 -14.28 -5.69 -7.52
N ALA A 89 -14.87 -4.76 -8.26
CA ALA A 89 -14.89 -4.82 -9.73
C ALA A 89 -13.79 -3.98 -10.38
N ALA A 90 -13.35 -2.90 -9.73
CA ALA A 90 -12.31 -2.03 -10.26
C ALA A 90 -11.48 -1.32 -9.19
N ILE A 91 -10.26 -0.97 -9.58
CA ILE A 91 -9.35 -0.07 -8.87
C ILE A 91 -9.13 1.15 -9.76
N PHE A 92 -9.37 2.33 -9.22
CA PHE A 92 -9.02 3.62 -9.81
C PHE A 92 -7.74 4.11 -9.11
N ILE A 93 -6.64 4.17 -9.85
CA ILE A 93 -5.31 4.48 -9.33
C ILE A 93 -4.55 5.33 -10.35
N GLU A 94 -3.61 6.15 -9.89
CA GLU A 94 -2.79 6.92 -10.83
C GLU A 94 -1.66 6.07 -11.44
N CYS A 95 -1.14 6.55 -12.58
CA CYS A 95 0.12 6.11 -13.14
C CYS A 95 0.66 7.32 -13.90
N SER A 96 1.25 8.26 -13.17
CA SER A 96 1.51 9.60 -13.70
C SER A 96 2.57 9.64 -14.81
N TYR A 97 3.48 8.69 -14.89
CA TYR A 97 4.62 8.72 -15.82
C TYR A 97 4.85 7.36 -16.50
N ASP A 98 5.41 7.37 -17.71
CA ASP A 98 5.94 6.15 -18.36
C ASP A 98 7.29 5.72 -17.75
N ASP A 99 7.72 4.49 -18.02
CA ASP A 99 8.89 3.88 -17.38
C ASP A 99 10.24 4.50 -17.76
N SER A 100 10.29 5.45 -18.71
CA SER A 100 11.49 6.28 -18.90
C SER A 100 11.75 7.28 -17.76
N GLN A 101 10.76 7.51 -16.88
CA GLN A 101 10.91 8.40 -15.73
C GLN A 101 11.84 7.80 -14.66
N SER A 102 12.82 8.60 -14.23
CA SER A 102 13.77 8.22 -13.20
C SER A 102 13.16 8.31 -11.80
N VAL A 103 13.57 7.42 -10.90
CA VAL A 103 13.00 7.27 -9.55
C VAL A 103 13.10 8.56 -8.72
N ASP A 104 14.19 9.32 -8.87
CA ASP A 104 14.40 10.63 -8.23
C ASP A 104 13.42 11.73 -8.68
N ARG A 105 12.64 11.47 -9.74
CA ARG A 105 11.69 12.42 -10.35
C ARG A 105 10.27 11.87 -10.43
N LEU A 106 9.94 10.86 -9.63
CA LEU A 106 8.56 10.39 -9.49
C LEU A 106 7.71 11.35 -8.66
N PHE A 107 8.31 12.07 -7.71
CA PHE A 107 7.61 13.02 -6.84
C PHE A 107 6.39 12.44 -6.10
N GLY A 108 6.47 11.17 -5.66
CA GLY A 108 5.38 10.48 -4.96
C GLY A 108 4.30 9.86 -5.85
N HIS A 109 4.65 9.50 -7.09
CA HIS A 109 3.73 8.95 -8.10
C HIS A 109 4.25 7.64 -8.74
N LEU A 110 3.37 6.90 -9.42
CA LEU A 110 3.66 5.61 -10.07
C LEU A 110 4.12 5.71 -11.55
N THR A 111 4.86 4.69 -11.99
CA THR A 111 5.06 4.29 -13.41
C THR A 111 4.56 2.84 -13.61
N PRO A 112 4.41 2.34 -14.86
CA PRO A 112 3.89 1.00 -15.13
C PRO A 112 4.58 -0.13 -14.37
N ARG A 113 5.92 -0.18 -14.33
CA ARG A 113 6.66 -1.20 -13.56
C ARG A 113 6.24 -1.25 -12.09
N PHE A 114 6.07 -0.08 -11.47
CA PHE A 114 5.73 0.06 -10.06
C PHE A 114 4.25 -0.25 -9.77
N LEU A 115 3.34 0.15 -10.66
CA LEU A 115 1.93 -0.27 -10.55
C LEU A 115 1.81 -1.79 -10.63
N ILE A 116 2.61 -2.45 -11.48
CA ILE A 116 2.63 -3.91 -11.60
C ILE A 116 3.32 -4.59 -10.39
N GLU A 117 4.34 -3.99 -9.77
CA GLU A 117 4.87 -4.43 -8.47
C GLU A 117 3.79 -4.45 -7.39
N GLU A 118 3.02 -3.37 -7.24
CA GLU A 118 1.91 -3.28 -6.29
C GLU A 118 0.79 -4.30 -6.58
N LEU A 119 0.45 -4.50 -7.86
CA LEU A 119 -0.54 -5.51 -8.26
C LEU A 119 -0.06 -6.95 -8.06
N LYS A 120 1.25 -7.23 -8.15
CA LYS A 120 1.84 -8.53 -7.77
C LYS A 120 1.69 -8.79 -6.26
N VAL A 121 1.87 -7.76 -5.41
CA VAL A 121 1.60 -7.86 -3.96
C VAL A 121 0.11 -8.13 -3.71
N LEU A 122 -0.79 -7.39 -4.37
CA LEU A 122 -2.23 -7.62 -4.28
C LEU A 122 -2.63 -9.05 -4.69
N ALA A 123 -2.03 -9.61 -5.75
CA ALA A 123 -2.28 -10.98 -6.16
C ALA A 123 -1.89 -11.99 -5.07
N ALA A 124 -0.71 -11.82 -4.45
CA ALA A 124 -0.25 -12.69 -3.35
C ALA A 124 -1.20 -12.65 -2.12
N GLU A 125 -1.74 -11.49 -1.78
CA GLU A 125 -2.74 -11.34 -0.72
C GLU A 125 -4.07 -12.01 -1.10
N VAL A 126 -4.55 -11.85 -2.34
CA VAL A 126 -5.75 -12.54 -2.86
C VAL A 126 -5.62 -14.06 -2.78
N ASP A 127 -4.46 -14.61 -3.16
CA ASP A 127 -4.23 -16.05 -3.11
C ASP A 127 -4.07 -16.57 -1.69
N THR A 128 -3.48 -15.79 -0.78
CA THR A 128 -3.45 -16.09 0.65
C THR A 128 -4.88 -16.20 1.22
N VAL A 129 -5.77 -15.28 0.85
CA VAL A 129 -7.19 -15.35 1.25
C VAL A 129 -7.90 -16.56 0.62
N ARG A 130 -7.68 -16.87 -0.66
CA ARG A 130 -8.29 -18.03 -1.34
C ARG A 130 -7.82 -19.38 -0.79
N GLN A 131 -6.56 -19.47 -0.35
CA GLN A 131 -6.00 -20.68 0.26
C GLN A 131 -6.44 -20.86 1.73
N THR A 132 -6.80 -19.78 2.41
CA THR A 132 -7.26 -19.82 3.80
C THR A 132 -8.69 -20.39 3.86
N PRO A 133 -8.91 -21.55 4.51
CA PRO A 133 -10.26 -22.11 4.63
C PRO A 133 -11.16 -21.17 5.46
N PRO A 134 -12.44 -20.98 5.09
CA PRO A 134 -13.36 -20.20 5.91
C PRO A 134 -13.45 -20.80 7.32
N PRO A 135 -13.49 -19.98 8.38
CA PRO A 135 -13.61 -20.50 9.73
C PRO A 135 -14.91 -21.31 9.85
N LYS A 136 -14.76 -22.61 10.17
CA LYS A 136 -15.90 -23.49 10.39
C LYS A 136 -16.79 -22.85 11.46
N PRO A 137 -18.11 -22.73 11.24
CA PRO A 137 -18.99 -22.19 12.28
C PRO A 137 -18.82 -23.07 13.52
N GLU A 138 -18.43 -22.47 14.64
CA GLU A 138 -18.35 -23.20 15.89
C GLU A 138 -19.72 -23.77 16.20
N ALA A 139 -19.84 -25.10 16.07
CA ALA A 139 -21.01 -25.81 16.54
C ALA A 139 -21.10 -25.55 18.04
N THR A 140 -21.98 -24.63 18.43
CA THR A 140 -22.24 -24.28 19.82
C THR A 140 -22.56 -25.56 20.56
N LYS A 141 -21.57 -26.05 21.32
CA LYS A 141 -21.72 -27.22 22.19
C LYS A 141 -22.78 -26.85 23.21
N LYS A 142 -24.03 -27.20 22.91
CA LYS A 142 -25.16 -27.07 23.81
C LYS A 142 -24.76 -27.72 25.12
N ARG A 143 -24.45 -26.90 26.13
CA ARG A 143 -24.21 -27.41 27.49
C ARG A 143 -25.45 -28.21 27.85
N LYS A 144 -25.25 -29.50 28.11
CA LYS A 144 -26.28 -30.39 28.60
C LYS A 144 -26.83 -29.75 29.88
N ARG A 145 -28.12 -29.44 29.86
CA ARG A 145 -28.85 -28.97 31.04
C ARG A 145 -29.08 -30.20 31.89
N ASP A 146 -28.28 -30.38 32.94
CA ASP A 146 -28.64 -31.34 33.97
C ASP A 146 -29.83 -30.75 34.74
N THR A 147 -30.85 -31.58 34.88
CA THR A 147 -32.11 -31.26 35.55
C THR A 147 -32.02 -31.86 36.94
N GLU A 148 -31.98 -31.01 37.96
CA GLU A 148 -32.34 -31.39 39.32
C GLU A 148 -33.51 -30.49 39.76
N ASP A 149 -34.48 -31.14 40.38
CA ASP A 149 -35.79 -30.60 40.75
C ASP A 149 -35.88 -30.54 42.27
N GLU A 150 -36.39 -29.42 42.80
CA GLU A 150 -37.26 -29.34 44.00
C GLU A 150 -37.38 -27.90 44.52
N GLY A 151 -38.63 -27.45 44.69
CA GLY A 151 -39.09 -26.60 45.80
C GLY A 151 -38.60 -25.15 45.96
N GLY A 152 -39.52 -24.18 45.80
CA GLY A 152 -39.43 -22.95 46.63
C GLY A 152 -40.02 -21.63 46.12
N ALA A 153 -41.31 -21.40 46.42
CA ALA A 153 -41.92 -20.11 46.77
C ALA A 153 -41.95 -18.91 45.79
N ILE A 154 -43.18 -18.41 45.59
CA ILE A 154 -43.58 -17.16 44.93
C ILE A 154 -43.06 -15.91 45.68
N ARG A 155 -42.52 -14.92 44.97
CA ARG A 155 -42.63 -13.49 45.33
C ARG A 155 -42.83 -12.59 44.09
N VAL A 156 -43.61 -11.53 44.26
CA VAL A 156 -44.05 -10.55 43.24
C VAL A 156 -43.44 -9.19 43.56
N ALA A 157 -43.39 -8.29 42.56
CA ALA A 157 -42.96 -6.87 42.62
C ALA A 157 -41.43 -6.63 42.70
N SER A 158 -40.84 -5.60 42.10
CA SER A 158 -41.40 -4.51 41.26
C SER A 158 -40.33 -3.94 40.30
N ARG A 159 -40.74 -3.29 39.21
CA ARG A 159 -39.88 -2.36 38.44
C ARG A 159 -39.82 -1.00 39.15
N PRO A 160 -38.72 -0.26 38.98
CA PRO A 160 -38.86 1.11 38.45
C PRO A 160 -37.97 1.33 37.21
N ASN A 161 -38.04 2.55 36.66
CA ASN A 161 -37.52 2.97 35.36
C ASN A 161 -36.62 4.22 35.53
N LEU A 162 -36.03 4.69 34.42
CA LEU A 162 -35.27 5.95 34.20
C LEU A 162 -33.76 5.97 34.50
N ASP A 163 -33.02 6.13 33.39
CA ASP A 163 -32.09 7.21 33.05
C ASP A 163 -30.57 7.19 33.34
N GLU A 164 -29.92 7.78 32.34
CA GLU A 164 -28.58 8.39 32.23
C GLU A 164 -27.37 7.54 31.79
N ALA A 165 -26.70 8.03 30.74
CA ALA A 165 -25.47 7.54 30.12
C ALA A 165 -24.33 8.57 30.34
N PRO A 166 -23.11 8.42 29.78
CA PRO A 166 -22.42 7.22 29.29
C PRO A 166 -21.12 6.94 30.08
N ILE A 167 -20.64 5.69 30.09
CA ILE A 167 -19.37 5.34 30.75
C ILE A 167 -18.18 5.54 29.80
N SER A 168 -17.39 6.58 30.03
CA SER A 168 -16.16 6.84 29.28
C SER A 168 -15.03 5.86 29.67
N PRO A 169 -14.36 5.17 28.72
CA PRO A 169 -13.26 4.26 29.02
C PRO A 169 -12.01 5.04 29.44
N LYS A 170 -11.58 4.84 30.69
CA LYS A 170 -10.38 5.51 31.23
C LYS A 170 -9.10 4.94 30.62
N SER A 171 -8.29 5.84 30.05
CA SER A 171 -6.95 5.57 29.55
C SER A 171 -6.06 4.91 30.61
N THR A 172 -5.45 3.77 30.26
CA THR A 172 -4.44 3.09 31.09
C THR A 172 -3.04 3.38 30.56
N ARG A 173 -2.26 4.07 31.41
CA ARG A 173 -0.88 4.48 31.16
C ARG A 173 0.08 3.28 31.30
N PRO A 174 1.00 3.01 30.35
CA PRO A 174 2.02 1.98 30.53
C PRO A 174 3.11 2.42 31.53
N PRO A 175 3.62 1.53 32.40
CA PRO A 175 4.73 1.83 33.30
C PRO A 175 6.10 1.75 32.61
N LEU A 176 7.08 2.44 33.21
CA LEU A 176 8.43 2.63 32.69
C LEU A 176 9.36 1.42 32.89
N ARG A 177 10.39 1.34 32.02
CA ARG A 177 11.52 0.41 32.12
C ARG A 177 12.38 0.65 33.37
N PRO A 178 13.09 -0.39 33.86
CA PRO A 178 14.44 -0.26 34.42
C PRO A 178 15.52 -0.65 33.39
N ARG A 179 16.78 -0.26 33.64
CA ARG A 179 17.94 -0.45 32.73
C ARG A 179 18.96 -1.47 33.27
N SER A 180 19.71 -2.06 32.34
CA SER A 180 21.13 -2.49 32.43
C SER A 180 21.53 -3.73 33.26
N ALA A 181 22.02 -4.76 32.56
CA ALA A 181 23.30 -5.49 32.77
C ALA A 181 23.48 -6.49 31.61
N SER A 182 24.29 -6.24 30.58
CA SER A 182 25.74 -6.50 30.48
C SER A 182 26.16 -7.97 30.64
N VAL A 183 26.22 -8.71 29.53
CA VAL A 183 27.17 -9.82 29.33
C VAL A 183 27.70 -9.75 27.88
N ILE A 184 29.02 -9.69 27.75
CA ILE A 184 29.75 -9.96 26.50
C ILE A 184 30.31 -11.37 26.66
N SER A 185 30.12 -12.24 25.67
CA SER A 185 30.84 -13.51 25.56
C SER A 185 31.14 -13.81 24.11
N ASP A 186 32.31 -13.33 23.68
CA ASP A 186 32.99 -13.76 22.47
C ASP A 186 33.53 -15.19 22.68
N TYR A 187 33.35 -16.06 21.70
CA TYR A 187 33.96 -17.39 21.64
C TYR A 187 34.08 -17.82 20.18
N GLY A 188 35.28 -17.66 19.62
CA GLY A 188 35.66 -18.40 18.42
C GLY A 188 35.92 -19.87 18.75
N PHE A 189 35.79 -20.74 17.75
CA PHE A 189 36.38 -22.08 17.78
C PHE A 189 36.85 -22.50 16.38
N ASP A 190 37.96 -23.23 16.35
CA ASP A 190 38.74 -23.54 15.16
C ASP A 190 38.11 -24.56 14.20
N THR A 191 38.56 -24.47 12.95
CA THR A 191 38.52 -25.57 11.98
C THR A 191 39.27 -26.80 12.49
N PRO A 192 38.99 -27.99 11.94
CA PRO A 192 40.04 -28.52 11.06
C PRO A 192 39.54 -29.07 9.72
N TYR A 193 40.20 -28.56 8.69
CA TYR A 193 40.54 -29.19 7.42
C TYR A 193 40.59 -30.73 7.46
N ASN A 194 39.99 -31.40 6.46
CA ASN A 194 40.37 -32.77 6.11
C ASN A 194 40.28 -33.00 4.59
N SER A 195 41.17 -33.85 4.09
CA SER A 195 41.69 -33.76 2.72
C SER A 195 40.82 -34.39 1.61
N THR A 196 41.10 -33.94 0.39
CA THR A 196 40.74 -34.55 -0.89
C THR A 196 41.16 -36.03 -0.96
N PRO A 197 40.56 -36.82 -1.85
CA PRO A 197 41.36 -37.20 -3.02
C PRO A 197 40.65 -36.95 -4.35
N ALA A 198 41.44 -36.72 -5.38
CA ALA A 198 40.96 -36.51 -6.75
C ALA A 198 40.46 -37.81 -7.40
N ALA A 199 39.41 -37.67 -8.21
CA ALA A 199 39.09 -38.61 -9.27
C ALA A 199 38.59 -37.81 -10.48
N GLU A 200 39.42 -37.68 -11.52
CA GLU A 200 38.91 -37.36 -12.85
C GLU A 200 37.98 -38.48 -13.30
N LEU A 201 36.84 -38.15 -13.93
CA LEU A 201 36.38 -38.88 -15.11
C LEU A 201 35.56 -37.98 -16.04
N SER A 202 35.91 -38.10 -17.33
CA SER A 202 35.26 -37.51 -18.50
C SER A 202 33.74 -37.55 -18.50
N VAL A 203 33.11 -36.44 -18.90
CA VAL A 203 31.73 -36.39 -19.41
C VAL A 203 31.72 -36.00 -20.89
N LYS A 204 30.97 -36.77 -21.68
CA LYS A 204 30.70 -36.50 -23.10
C LYS A 204 29.36 -35.80 -23.23
N GLU A 205 29.26 -34.83 -24.12
CA GLU A 205 27.96 -34.38 -24.64
C GLU A 205 27.26 -35.53 -25.38
N LEU A 206 25.94 -35.70 -25.17
CA LEU A 206 24.91 -35.56 -26.21
C LEU A 206 23.50 -35.85 -25.65
N ASP A 207 22.59 -34.88 -25.85
CA ASP A 207 21.12 -34.92 -25.95
C ASP A 207 20.21 -35.82 -25.07
N ARG A 208 19.20 -35.13 -24.51
CA ARG A 208 17.74 -35.41 -24.57
C ARG A 208 17.00 -35.84 -23.29
N ALA A 209 16.16 -34.89 -22.84
CA ALA A 209 14.83 -35.02 -22.21
C ALA A 209 14.71 -35.57 -20.76
N THR A 210 14.10 -34.73 -19.91
CA THR A 210 13.24 -35.06 -18.74
C THR A 210 13.90 -35.88 -17.61
N THR A 211 14.13 -35.36 -16.40
CA THR A 211 13.09 -35.05 -15.40
C THR A 211 13.71 -34.37 -14.16
N SER A 212 13.07 -33.31 -13.65
CA SER A 212 13.10 -32.76 -12.27
C SER A 212 14.40 -32.72 -11.44
N THR A 213 14.79 -31.51 -11.01
CA THR A 213 15.47 -31.29 -9.71
C THR A 213 14.94 -30.00 -9.10
N THR A 214 14.69 -30.04 -7.80
CA THR A 214 13.86 -29.08 -7.06
C THR A 214 14.54 -27.74 -6.79
N MET A 215 13.89 -26.65 -7.19
CA MET A 215 13.80 -25.44 -6.36
C MET A 215 12.33 -25.07 -6.19
N THR A 216 12.00 -24.43 -5.07
CA THR A 216 10.64 -24.01 -4.74
C THR A 216 10.17 -22.90 -5.67
N GLU A 217 9.51 -23.29 -6.77
CA GLU A 217 8.64 -22.38 -7.52
C GLU A 217 7.50 -21.94 -6.58
N LEU A 218 7.43 -20.64 -6.34
CA LEU A 218 6.18 -20.00 -5.92
C LEU A 218 5.15 -20.36 -6.99
N HIS A 219 4.05 -21.01 -6.60
CA HIS A 219 3.01 -21.43 -7.53
C HIS A 219 2.55 -20.21 -8.35
N SER A 220 2.89 -20.16 -9.64
CA SER A 220 2.43 -19.12 -10.54
C SER A 220 0.92 -19.24 -10.71
N THR A 221 0.20 -18.45 -9.92
CA THR A 221 -1.25 -18.37 -9.91
C THR A 221 -1.73 -17.49 -11.07
N ASN A 222 -1.50 -18.01 -12.28
CA ASN A 222 -1.81 -17.33 -13.53
C ASN A 222 -3.26 -16.82 -13.50
N ASN A 223 -3.42 -15.52 -13.71
CA ASN A 223 -4.68 -14.79 -13.74
C ASN A 223 -5.43 -14.71 -12.39
N THR A 224 -4.72 -14.53 -11.28
CA THR A 224 -5.31 -14.35 -9.95
C THR A 224 -6.25 -13.16 -9.84
N LEU A 225 -5.91 -12.04 -10.46
CA LEU A 225 -6.69 -10.80 -10.51
C LEU A 225 -7.64 -10.74 -11.73
N ARG A 226 -7.95 -11.88 -12.37
CA ARG A 226 -8.86 -11.93 -13.53
C ARG A 226 -10.17 -11.17 -13.31
N ASN A 227 -10.56 -10.40 -14.32
CA ASN A 227 -11.74 -9.53 -14.34
C ASN A 227 -11.68 -8.31 -13.38
N LEU A 228 -10.52 -8.04 -12.75
CA LEU A 228 -10.29 -6.78 -12.06
C LEU A 228 -9.91 -5.70 -13.08
N LYS A 229 -10.65 -4.60 -13.12
CA LYS A 229 -10.31 -3.46 -13.99
C LYS A 229 -9.42 -2.47 -13.25
N VAL A 230 -8.26 -2.16 -13.81
CA VAL A 230 -7.35 -1.14 -13.30
C VAL A 230 -7.49 0.10 -14.19
N VAL A 231 -8.16 1.12 -13.65
CA VAL A 231 -8.46 2.37 -14.33
C VAL A 231 -7.42 3.42 -13.94
N VAL A 232 -6.58 3.81 -14.90
CA VAL A 232 -5.57 4.86 -14.70
C VAL A 232 -6.27 6.23 -14.72
N ILE A 233 -6.30 6.91 -13.58
CA ILE A 233 -7.05 8.18 -13.40
C ILE A 233 -6.22 9.46 -13.58
N HIS A 234 -4.90 9.35 -13.51
CA HIS A 234 -4.02 10.51 -13.61
C HIS A 234 -2.74 10.14 -14.37
N VAL A 235 -2.44 10.93 -15.39
CA VAL A 235 -1.29 10.83 -16.29
C VAL A 235 -0.75 12.23 -16.51
N LYS A 236 0.58 12.41 -16.47
CA LYS A 236 1.25 13.69 -16.73
C LYS A 236 1.82 13.69 -18.14
N GLU A 237 1.23 14.53 -18.99
CA GLU A 237 1.64 14.68 -20.38
C GLU A 237 3.05 15.25 -20.54
N LYS A 238 3.75 14.82 -21.60
CA LYS A 238 5.03 15.40 -22.01
C LYS A 238 4.78 16.58 -22.93
N LEU A 239 5.51 17.68 -22.70
CA LEU A 239 5.44 18.90 -23.52
C LEU A 239 6.47 18.89 -24.67
N ASP A 240 6.84 17.70 -25.16
CA ASP A 240 7.81 17.48 -26.24
C ASP A 240 7.15 17.33 -27.63
N GLY A 241 5.82 17.24 -27.68
CA GLY A 241 5.05 17.06 -28.93
C GLY A 241 5.03 15.62 -29.44
N GLY A 242 5.40 14.64 -28.60
CA GLY A 242 5.24 13.22 -28.88
C GLY A 242 3.78 12.72 -28.81
N PRO A 243 3.57 11.39 -28.91
CA PRO A 243 2.27 10.77 -28.62
C PRO A 243 1.80 11.07 -27.18
N PRO A 244 0.48 11.01 -26.91
CA PRO A 244 -0.04 11.19 -25.56
C PRO A 244 0.61 10.21 -24.58
N ALA A 245 1.05 10.71 -23.41
CA ALA A 245 1.76 9.90 -22.43
C ALA A 245 0.94 8.68 -21.98
N GLY A 246 -0.39 8.81 -21.94
CA GLY A 246 -1.31 7.72 -21.60
C GLY A 246 -1.26 6.53 -22.57
N GLU A 247 -0.98 6.76 -23.86
CA GLU A 247 -0.88 5.66 -24.84
C GLU A 247 0.36 4.80 -24.57
N LYS A 248 1.50 5.45 -24.29
CA LYS A 248 2.75 4.75 -23.92
C LYS A 248 2.65 4.04 -22.57
N ILE A 249 2.00 4.68 -21.58
CA ILE A 249 1.74 4.06 -20.27
C ILE A 249 0.86 2.81 -20.41
N LEU A 250 -0.13 2.83 -21.31
CA LEU A 250 -0.96 1.65 -21.58
C LEU A 250 -0.18 0.53 -22.28
N GLU A 251 0.66 0.86 -23.24
CA GLU A 251 1.55 -0.09 -23.92
C GLU A 251 2.47 -0.79 -22.91
N GLU A 252 3.20 -0.03 -22.10
CA GLU A 252 4.09 -0.56 -21.06
C GLU A 252 3.32 -1.40 -20.01
N LEU A 253 2.12 -0.96 -19.58
CA LEU A 253 1.30 -1.75 -18.65
C LEU A 253 0.88 -3.10 -19.23
N LEU A 254 0.61 -3.18 -20.53
CA LEU A 254 0.24 -4.42 -21.22
C LEU A 254 1.46 -5.34 -21.40
N GLU A 255 2.65 -4.80 -21.69
CA GLU A 255 3.91 -5.56 -21.72
C GLU A 255 4.21 -6.20 -20.35
N HIS A 256 4.16 -5.40 -19.27
CA HIS A 256 4.38 -5.90 -17.91
C HIS A 256 3.31 -6.91 -17.46
N GLU A 257 2.07 -6.77 -17.93
CA GLU A 257 0.98 -7.73 -17.68
C GLU A 257 1.20 -9.05 -18.43
N GLU A 258 1.72 -9.02 -19.65
CA GLU A 258 2.10 -10.24 -20.39
C GLU A 258 3.18 -11.03 -19.63
N GLU A 259 4.17 -10.34 -19.04
CA GLU A 259 5.17 -10.98 -18.19
C GLU A 259 4.61 -11.45 -16.82
N ALA A 260 3.72 -10.66 -16.21
CA ALA A 260 3.24 -10.90 -14.85
C ALA A 260 2.06 -11.90 -14.75
N GLN A 261 1.28 -12.05 -15.82
CA GLN A 261 0.12 -12.95 -15.92
C GLN A 261 -0.87 -12.79 -14.74
N LEU A 262 -1.22 -11.55 -14.37
CA LEU A 262 -2.13 -11.25 -13.24
C LEU A 262 -3.61 -11.37 -13.63
N GLY A 263 -3.93 -11.17 -14.91
CA GLY A 263 -5.29 -11.18 -15.48
C GLY A 263 -6.02 -9.84 -15.41
N CYS A 264 -5.30 -8.74 -15.17
CA CYS A 264 -5.87 -7.40 -15.04
C CYS A 264 -6.33 -6.81 -16.39
N GLU A 265 -7.41 -6.03 -16.39
CA GLU A 265 -7.81 -5.20 -17.55
C GLU A 265 -7.40 -3.74 -17.30
N PHE A 266 -6.41 -3.23 -18.04
CA PHE A 266 -5.95 -1.85 -17.92
C PHE A 266 -6.73 -0.89 -18.83
N VAL A 267 -7.16 0.24 -18.28
CA VAL A 267 -7.86 1.30 -19.04
C VAL A 267 -7.35 2.67 -18.62
N ILE A 268 -6.85 3.47 -19.57
CA ILE A 268 -6.59 4.89 -19.34
C ILE A 268 -7.90 5.66 -19.39
N SER A 269 -8.25 6.34 -18.30
CA SER A 269 -9.47 7.15 -18.24
C SER A 269 -9.36 8.42 -19.09
N ARG A 270 -10.50 8.93 -19.54
CA ARG A 270 -10.62 10.16 -20.33
C ARG A 270 -11.60 11.13 -19.66
N SER A 271 -11.38 12.42 -19.85
CA SER A 271 -12.29 13.45 -19.32
C SER A 271 -13.72 13.25 -19.84
N GLY A 272 -14.70 13.23 -18.92
CA GLY A 272 -16.10 12.96 -19.23
C GLY A 272 -16.46 11.49 -19.49
N GLN A 273 -15.54 10.55 -19.30
CA GLN A 273 -15.83 9.11 -19.42
C GLN A 273 -16.64 8.60 -18.23
N SER A 274 -17.66 7.79 -18.51
CA SER A 274 -18.43 7.02 -17.52
C SER A 274 -17.95 5.57 -17.50
N PHE A 275 -17.98 4.96 -16.31
CA PHE A 275 -17.67 3.54 -16.10
C PHE A 275 -18.89 2.83 -15.48
N THR A 276 -19.05 1.54 -15.80
CA THR A 276 -20.13 0.66 -15.32
C THR A 276 -19.56 -0.73 -15.04
N PHE A 277 -20.00 -1.39 -13.97
CA PHE A 277 -19.40 -2.60 -13.37
C PHE A 277 -20.44 -3.59 -12.81
#